data_AF-A0A7J6PYI3-F1
#
_entry.id   AF-A0A7J6PYI3-F1
#
_cell.length_a   1.000
_cell.length_b   1.000
_cell.length_c   1.000
_cell.angle_alpha   90.00
_cell.angle_beta   90.00
_cell.angle_gamma   90.00
#
_symmetry.space_group_name_H-M   'P 1'
#
loop_
_entity.id
_entity.type
_entity.pdbx_description
1 polymer ?
#
loop_
_entity_poly.entity_id
_entity_poly.type
_entity_poly.pdbx_seq_one_letter_code
_entity_poly.pdbx_strand_id
1 'polypeptide(L)'
;GEFNRSSLWWAVLSVSNVMDLKYRYMIEDVRKAQVEVESEIDKMLLDKSDDEIEEAVPGFCDDLTRKWFDLTFTLLGKYQNGYADWGYTKVGYGPSTEWLERAGFGRFAASKKQFKDLRRRYAKCQNEADEIRRRNRGQAFEAEAVVVTE
;
A
#
# COMPACT_ATOMS: atom_id res chain seq x y z
N GLY A 1 11.42 -21.98 -0.31
CA GLY A 1 11.78 -21.82 1.11
C GLY A 1 10.55 -21.38 1.87
N GLU A 2 10.37 -21.85 3.09
CA GLU A 2 9.27 -21.45 3.97
C GLU A 2 9.60 -20.13 4.69
N PHE A 3 8.58 -19.31 4.95
CA PHE A 3 8.73 -18.06 5.67
C PHE A 3 9.27 -18.30 7.08
N ASN A 4 10.32 -17.54 7.47
CA ASN A 4 10.97 -17.66 8.78
C ASN A 4 11.24 -16.27 9.38
N ARG A 5 10.66 -16.00 10.57
CA ARG A 5 10.83 -14.73 11.30
C ARG A 5 12.19 -14.53 11.96
N SER A 6 13.00 -15.59 12.06
CA SER A 6 14.37 -15.52 12.59
C SER A 6 15.41 -15.42 11.46
N SER A 7 14.97 -15.25 10.22
CA SER A 7 15.88 -15.15 9.08
C SER A 7 16.03 -13.71 8.63
N LEU A 8 17.26 -13.20 8.70
CA LEU A 8 17.61 -11.88 8.18
C LEU A 8 17.25 -11.73 6.70
N TRP A 9 17.43 -12.79 5.90
CA TRP A 9 17.04 -12.79 4.49
C TRP A 9 15.55 -12.51 4.31
N TRP A 10 14.69 -13.19 5.08
CA TRP A 10 13.25 -12.94 5.04
C TRP A 10 12.88 -11.55 5.57
N ALA A 11 13.61 -11.02 6.56
CA ALA A 11 13.39 -9.67 7.09
C ALA A 11 13.67 -8.59 6.03
N VAL A 12 14.83 -8.65 5.37
CA VAL A 12 15.21 -7.69 4.32
C VAL A 12 14.31 -7.81 3.08
N LEU A 13 13.93 -9.03 2.70
CA LEU A 13 12.98 -9.26 1.62
C LEU A 13 11.60 -8.67 1.93
N SER A 14 11.16 -8.75 3.20
CA SER A 14 9.88 -8.18 3.63
C SER A 14 9.85 -6.66 3.45
N VAL A 15 10.93 -5.96 3.81
CA VAL A 15 11.06 -4.52 3.54
C VAL A 15 11.03 -4.22 2.05
N SER A 16 11.79 -4.97 1.26
CA SER A 16 11.85 -4.79 -0.20
C SER A 16 10.46 -4.92 -0.85
N ASN A 17 9.69 -5.94 -0.46
CA ASN A 17 8.33 -6.16 -0.95
C ASN A 17 7.37 -5.03 -0.56
N VAL A 18 7.52 -4.45 0.63
CA VAL A 18 6.72 -3.29 1.05
C VAL A 18 7.11 -2.04 0.25
N MET A 19 8.40 -1.85 0.01
CA MET A 19 8.92 -0.72 -0.76
C MET A 19 8.43 -0.72 -2.21
N ASP A 20 8.20 -1.88 -2.82
CA ASP A 20 7.67 -1.97 -4.19
C ASP A 20 6.32 -1.23 -4.36
N LEU A 21 5.54 -1.07 -3.30
CA LEU A 21 4.26 -0.35 -3.34
C LEU A 21 4.45 1.16 -3.52
N LYS A 22 5.41 1.76 -2.82
CA LYS A 22 5.58 3.22 -2.68
C LYS A 22 7.03 3.64 -2.44
N TYR A 23 7.96 3.08 -3.21
CA TYR A 23 9.41 3.23 -3.04
C TYR A 23 9.84 4.69 -2.78
N ARG A 24 9.35 5.63 -3.59
CA ARG A 24 9.68 7.06 -3.50
C ARG A 24 9.36 7.69 -2.14
N TYR A 25 8.35 7.18 -1.43
CA TYR A 25 7.98 7.68 -0.13
C TYR A 25 8.75 6.99 0.99
N MET A 26 9.11 5.71 0.80
CA MET A 26 9.72 4.87 1.83
C MET A 26 11.25 4.93 1.86
N ILE A 27 11.89 5.27 0.74
CA ILE A 27 13.35 5.15 0.58
C ILE A 27 14.15 5.94 1.62
N GLU A 28 13.71 7.13 2.02
CA GLU A 28 14.45 7.93 3.00
C GLU A 28 14.42 7.31 4.41
N ASP A 29 13.29 6.70 4.81
CA ASP A 29 13.22 5.98 6.09
C ASP A 29 14.10 4.72 6.08
N VAL A 30 14.13 4.01 4.96
CA VAL A 30 14.95 2.79 4.82
C VAL A 30 16.44 3.12 4.78
N ARG A 31 16.83 4.19 4.08
CA ARG A 31 18.21 4.69 4.09
C ARG A 31 18.66 5.07 5.50
N LYS A 32 17.79 5.74 6.26
CA LYS A 32 18.10 6.07 7.65
C LYS A 32 18.37 4.82 8.48
N ALA A 33 17.50 3.80 8.40
CA ALA A 33 17.71 2.54 9.11
C ALA A 33 18.99 1.81 8.66
N GLN A 34 19.29 1.83 7.36
CA GLN A 34 20.52 1.25 6.82
C GLN A 34 21.77 1.94 7.41
N VAL A 35 21.80 3.28 7.40
CA VAL A 35 22.94 4.06 7.95
C VAL A 35 23.13 3.81 9.44
N GLU A 36 22.05 3.67 10.21
CA GLU A 36 22.14 3.36 11.65
C GLU A 36 22.81 1.99 11.89
N VAL A 37 22.46 0.99 11.08
CA VAL A 37 23.07 -0.35 11.16
C VAL A 37 24.53 -0.33 10.69
N GLU A 38 24.83 0.32 9.56
CA GLU A 38 26.19 0.45 9.05
C GLU A 38 27.10 1.15 10.06
N SER A 39 26.60 2.18 10.74
CA SER A 39 27.34 2.88 11.81
C SER A 39 27.60 1.98 13.02
N GLU A 40 26.68 1.08 13.36
CA GLU A 40 26.86 0.10 14.44
C GLU A 40 27.93 -0.93 14.08
N ILE A 41 27.94 -1.40 12.83
CA ILE A 41 28.98 -2.30 12.28
C ILE A 41 30.34 -1.60 12.29
N ASP A 42 30.43 -0.38 11.76
CA ASP A 42 31.68 0.39 11.72
C ASP A 42 32.24 0.57 13.14
N LYS A 43 31.38 0.87 14.12
CA LYS A 43 31.79 0.97 15.51
C LYS A 43 32.28 -0.35 16.09
N MET A 44 31.59 -1.46 15.81
CA MET A 44 32.05 -2.78 16.24
C MET A 44 33.43 -3.11 15.67
N LEU A 45 33.67 -2.80 14.39
CA LEU A 45 34.96 -3.04 13.74
C LEU A 45 36.10 -2.15 14.27
N LEU A 46 35.78 -0.97 14.80
CA LEU A 46 36.78 -0.06 15.39
C LEU A 46 37.09 -0.38 16.86
N ASP A 47 36.09 -0.78 17.64
CA ASP A 47 36.19 -0.83 19.10
C ASP A 47 36.48 -2.24 19.66
N LYS A 48 36.35 -3.30 18.85
CA LYS A 48 36.44 -4.70 19.29
C LYS A 48 37.54 -5.45 18.57
N SER A 49 38.10 -6.46 19.25
CA SER A 49 38.97 -7.47 18.63
C SER A 49 38.17 -8.47 17.79
N ASP A 50 38.86 -9.23 16.93
CA ASP A 50 38.23 -10.24 16.06
C ASP A 50 37.44 -11.28 16.87
N ASP A 51 37.97 -11.75 18.01
CA ASP A 51 37.31 -12.71 18.90
C ASP A 51 36.02 -12.12 19.50
N GLU A 52 36.06 -10.85 19.92
CA GLU A 52 34.90 -10.13 20.47
C GLU A 52 33.83 -9.84 19.40
N ILE A 53 34.24 -9.68 18.14
CA ILE A 53 33.33 -9.53 17.00
C ILE A 53 32.66 -10.88 16.72
N GLU A 54 33.41 -11.97 16.65
CA GLU A 54 32.87 -13.31 16.39
C GLU A 54 31.84 -13.71 17.45
N GLU A 55 32.09 -13.39 18.72
CA GLU A 55 31.14 -13.62 19.81
C GLU A 55 29.88 -12.72 19.70
N ALA A 56 30.02 -11.48 19.24
CA ALA A 56 28.92 -10.51 19.17
C ALA A 56 28.03 -10.67 17.92
N VAL A 57 28.56 -11.17 16.80
CA VAL A 57 27.86 -11.24 15.51
C VAL A 57 26.52 -12.00 15.56
N PRO A 58 26.38 -13.15 16.24
CA PRO A 58 25.10 -13.84 16.32
C PRO A 58 24.00 -12.98 16.95
N GLY A 59 24.29 -12.35 18.10
CA GLY A 59 23.34 -11.46 18.78
C GLY A 59 23.02 -10.21 17.98
N PHE A 60 24.02 -9.66 17.29
CA PHE A 60 23.82 -8.56 16.36
C PHE A 60 22.90 -8.96 15.19
N CYS A 61 23.08 -10.14 14.60
CA CYS A 61 22.23 -10.63 13.50
C CYS A 61 20.78 -10.84 13.93
N ASP A 62 20.55 -11.33 15.15
CA ASP A 62 19.21 -11.48 15.72
C ASP A 62 18.53 -10.13 15.95
N ASP A 63 19.25 -9.16 16.50
CA ASP A 63 18.75 -7.79 16.69
C ASP A 63 18.47 -7.09 15.35
N LEU A 64 19.38 -7.25 14.39
CA LEU A 64 19.23 -6.73 13.03
C LEU A 64 17.98 -7.33 12.36
N THR A 65 17.78 -8.64 12.48
CA THR A 65 16.60 -9.33 11.95
C THR A 65 15.31 -8.74 12.53
N ARG A 66 15.26 -8.49 13.84
CA ARG A 66 14.12 -7.82 14.50
C ARG A 66 13.92 -6.39 13.98
N LYS A 67 14.98 -5.58 13.93
CA LYS A 67 14.95 -4.19 13.40
C LYS A 67 14.35 -4.13 11.99
N TRP A 68 14.72 -5.05 11.09
CA TRP A 68 14.18 -5.09 9.72
C TRP A 68 12.70 -5.51 9.66
N PHE A 69 12.26 -6.45 10.50
CA PHE A 69 10.83 -6.76 10.61
C PHE A 69 10.03 -5.59 11.18
N ASP A 70 10.53 -4.92 12.22
CA ASP A 70 9.88 -3.75 12.81
C ASP A 70 9.80 -2.59 11.79
N LEU A 71 10.84 -2.39 10.98
CA LEU A 71 10.82 -1.45 9.88
C LEU A 71 9.74 -1.81 8.85
N THR A 72 9.58 -3.08 8.49
CA THR A 72 8.52 -3.54 7.59
C THR A 72 7.14 -3.09 8.08
N PHE A 73 6.82 -3.34 9.35
CA PHE A 73 5.53 -2.95 9.93
C PHE A 73 5.39 -1.44 10.06
N THR A 74 6.48 -0.74 10.37
CA THR A 74 6.50 0.73 10.43
C THR A 74 6.20 1.35 9.07
N LEU A 75 6.80 0.85 7.99
CA LEU A 75 6.55 1.32 6.63
C LEU A 75 5.10 1.05 6.22
N LEU A 76 4.58 -0.15 6.51
CA LEU A 76 3.18 -0.47 6.27
C LEU A 76 2.24 0.49 7.00
N GLY A 77 2.46 0.72 8.30
CA GLY A 77 1.63 1.60 9.12
C GLY A 77 1.72 3.07 8.72
N LYS A 78 2.92 3.56 8.41
CA LYS A 78 3.19 4.96 8.02
C LYS A 78 2.66 5.28 6.63
N TYR A 79 2.70 4.34 5.70
CA TYR A 79 2.36 4.55 4.28
C TYR A 79 1.10 3.81 3.82
N GLN A 80 0.29 3.28 4.73
CA GLN A 80 -0.99 2.66 4.40
C GLN A 80 -1.91 3.63 3.62
N ASN A 81 -2.66 3.08 2.67
CA ASN A 81 -3.43 3.87 1.72
C ASN A 81 -4.53 4.70 2.38
N GLY A 82 -4.40 6.03 2.29
CA GLY A 82 -5.45 6.99 2.66
C GLY A 82 -5.47 7.38 4.13
N TYR A 83 -4.51 6.92 4.93
CA TYR A 83 -4.38 7.30 6.33
C TYR A 83 -2.97 7.79 6.68
N ALA A 84 -2.89 8.80 7.54
CA ALA A 84 -1.73 9.24 8.29
C ALA A 84 -1.93 8.88 9.76
N ASP A 85 -0.86 8.99 10.55
CA ASP A 85 -0.88 8.74 11.99
C ASP A 85 -1.43 7.34 12.32
N TRP A 86 -0.77 6.28 11.84
CA TRP A 86 -1.14 4.88 12.13
C TRP A 86 -2.59 4.46 11.83
N GLY A 87 -3.34 5.23 11.05
CA GLY A 87 -4.75 4.93 10.76
C GLY A 87 -5.72 5.89 11.46
N TYR A 88 -5.24 6.77 12.33
CA TYR A 88 -6.07 7.71 13.08
C TYR A 88 -6.54 8.90 12.24
N THR A 89 -5.80 9.27 11.18
CA THR A 89 -6.16 10.41 10.33
C THR A 89 -6.35 9.96 8.89
N LYS A 90 -7.54 10.14 8.30
CA LYS A 90 -7.76 9.80 6.88
C LYS A 90 -7.34 10.97 5.98
N VAL A 91 -6.19 10.86 5.32
CA VAL A 91 -5.69 11.89 4.38
C VAL A 91 -6.38 11.80 3.02
N GLY A 92 -7.06 10.68 2.74
CA GLY A 92 -7.71 10.44 1.45
C GLY A 92 -6.70 10.03 0.37
N TYR A 93 -7.21 9.34 -0.65
CA TYR A 93 -6.43 8.98 -1.83
C TYR A 93 -6.48 10.17 -2.79
N GLY A 94 -5.35 10.83 -2.99
CA GLY A 94 -5.30 11.91 -3.98
C GLY A 94 -3.95 12.60 -3.97
N PRO A 95 -3.44 12.98 -5.15
CA PRO A 95 -2.43 14.03 -5.20
C PRO A 95 -2.96 15.27 -4.47
N SER A 96 -2.08 16.05 -3.84
CA SER A 96 -2.50 17.30 -3.20
C SER A 96 -3.26 18.17 -4.21
N THR A 97 -4.14 19.05 -3.72
CA THR A 97 -4.84 20.03 -4.57
C THR A 97 -3.85 20.78 -5.47
N GLU A 98 -2.68 21.12 -4.93
CA GLU A 98 -1.60 21.77 -5.66
C GLU A 98 -1.02 20.90 -6.79
N TRP A 99 -0.80 19.60 -6.55
CA TRP A 99 -0.38 18.68 -7.61
C TRP A 99 -1.45 18.55 -8.69
N LEU A 100 -2.73 18.44 -8.30
CA LEU A 100 -3.86 18.35 -9.23
C LEU A 100 -3.93 19.59 -10.14
N GLU A 101 -3.79 20.78 -9.57
CA GLU A 101 -3.78 22.03 -10.32
C GLU A 101 -2.59 22.13 -11.29
N ARG A 102 -1.39 21.70 -10.86
CA ARG A 102 -0.19 21.63 -11.73
C ARG A 102 -0.34 20.61 -12.85
N ALA A 103 -0.95 19.46 -12.58
CA ALA A 103 -1.25 18.43 -13.57
C ALA A 103 -2.36 18.83 -14.56
N GLY A 104 -2.96 20.02 -14.39
CA GLY A 104 -4.01 20.51 -15.27
C GLY A 104 -5.39 19.92 -14.96
N PHE A 105 -5.58 19.33 -13.78
CA PHE A 105 -6.91 18.91 -13.32
C PHE A 105 -7.84 20.13 -13.31
N GLY A 106 -9.01 19.99 -13.94
CA GLY A 106 -9.95 21.10 -14.14
C GLY A 106 -9.75 21.89 -15.45
N ARG A 107 -8.61 21.76 -16.14
CA ARG A 107 -8.38 22.32 -17.48
C ARG A 107 -8.74 21.29 -18.55
N PHE A 108 -10.01 20.89 -18.57
CA PHE A 108 -10.49 20.00 -19.61
C PHE A 108 -10.78 20.79 -20.89
N ALA A 109 -10.39 20.25 -22.04
CA ALA A 109 -10.81 20.79 -23.35
C ALA A 109 -12.35 20.72 -23.54
N ALA A 110 -13.04 19.97 -22.68
CA ALA A 110 -14.49 19.87 -22.68
C ALA A 110 -15.14 21.10 -22.01
N SER A 111 -16.03 21.75 -22.74
CA SER A 111 -16.89 22.82 -22.26
C SER A 111 -17.85 22.35 -21.15
N LYS A 112 -18.34 23.29 -20.33
CA LYS A 112 -19.38 23.02 -19.31
C LYS A 112 -20.62 22.32 -19.90
N LYS A 113 -20.96 22.60 -21.17
CA LYS A 113 -22.06 21.95 -21.88
C LYS A 113 -21.78 20.46 -22.13
N GLN A 114 -20.56 20.11 -22.54
CA GLN A 114 -20.16 18.72 -22.75
C GLN A 114 -20.17 17.92 -21.45
N PHE A 115 -19.74 18.51 -20.33
CA PHE A 115 -19.86 17.87 -19.02
C PHE A 115 -21.31 17.62 -18.58
N LYS A 116 -22.20 18.62 -18.77
CA LYS A 116 -23.63 18.46 -18.47
C LYS A 116 -24.25 17.36 -19.31
N ASP A 117 -23.92 17.30 -20.60
CA ASP A 117 -24.44 16.29 -21.50
C ASP A 117 -23.89 14.88 -21.18
N LEU A 118 -22.61 14.77 -20.81
CA LEU A 118 -22.00 13.51 -20.35
C LEU A 118 -22.70 13.00 -19.09
N ARG A 119 -22.92 13.87 -18.09
CA ARG A 119 -23.63 13.50 -16.85
C ARG A 119 -25.06 13.06 -17.13
N ARG A 120 -25.76 13.74 -18.06
CA ARG A 120 -27.10 13.35 -18.52
C ARG A 120 -27.10 11.95 -19.15
N ARG A 121 -26.16 11.69 -20.07
CA ARG A 121 -26.03 10.38 -20.74
C ARG A 121 -25.72 9.28 -19.74
N TYR A 122 -24.79 9.53 -18.81
CA TYR A 122 -24.45 8.58 -17.76
C TYR A 122 -25.65 8.23 -16.88
N ALA A 123 -26.42 9.23 -16.44
CA ALA A 123 -27.63 9.00 -15.65
C ALA A 123 -28.68 8.18 -16.43
N LYS A 124 -28.85 8.45 -17.73
CA LYS A 124 -29.75 7.67 -18.58
C LYS A 124 -29.30 6.21 -18.69
N CYS A 125 -28.03 5.95 -19.00
CA CYS A 125 -27.50 4.59 -19.11
C CYS A 125 -27.58 3.84 -17.77
N GLN A 126 -27.35 4.54 -16.65
CA GLN A 126 -27.48 3.95 -15.32
C GLN A 126 -28.93 3.53 -15.03
N ASN A 127 -29.90 4.38 -15.36
CA ASN A 127 -31.32 4.05 -15.20
C ASN A 127 -31.73 2.85 -16.08
N GLU A 128 -31.31 2.83 -17.34
CA GLU A 128 -31.56 1.70 -18.25
C GLU A 128 -30.94 0.40 -17.71
N ALA A 129 -29.71 0.45 -17.20
CA ALA A 129 -29.06 -0.70 -16.56
C ALA A 129 -29.81 -1.17 -15.32
N ASP A 130 -30.31 -0.24 -14.49
CA ASP A 130 -31.07 -0.58 -13.29
C ASP A 130 -32.46 -1.16 -13.63
N GLU A 131 -33.11 -0.70 -14.70
CA GLU A 131 -34.33 -1.30 -15.23
C GLU A 131 -34.08 -2.74 -15.73
N ILE A 132 -33.01 -2.97 -16.50
CA ILE A 132 -32.63 -4.32 -16.94
C ILE A 132 -32.36 -5.22 -15.74
N ARG A 133 -31.62 -4.74 -14.72
CA ARG A 133 -31.37 -5.50 -13.49
C ARG A 133 -32.64 -5.83 -12.73
N ARG A 134 -33.63 -4.92 -12.69
CA ARG A 134 -34.93 -5.17 -12.05
C ARG A 134 -35.74 -6.20 -12.84
N ARG A 135 -35.82 -6.06 -14.16
CA ARG A 135 -36.49 -7.01 -15.05
C ARG A 135 -35.91 -8.42 -14.91
N ASN A 136 -34.58 -8.53 -14.98
CA ASN A 136 -33.90 -9.83 -14.89
C ASN A 136 -34.03 -10.45 -13.48
N ARG A 137 -34.11 -9.65 -12.42
CA ARG A 137 -34.44 -10.15 -11.07
C ARG A 137 -35.87 -10.67 -10.96
N GLY A 138 -36.84 -10.03 -11.63
CA GLY A 138 -38.22 -10.52 -11.71
C GLY A 138 -38.34 -11.84 -12.48
N GLN A 139 -37.64 -11.95 -13.62
CA GLN A 139 -37.62 -13.17 -14.43
C GLN A 139 -36.94 -14.36 -13.73
N ALA A 140 -35.94 -14.12 -12.89
CA ALA A 140 -35.32 -15.16 -12.07
C ALA A 140 -36.29 -15.73 -11.02
N PHE A 141 -37.13 -14.88 -10.41
CA PHE A 141 -38.17 -15.30 -9.46
C PHE A 141 -39.29 -16.10 -10.12
N GLU A 142 -39.71 -15.73 -11.34
CA GLU A 142 -40.71 -16.48 -12.10
C GLU A 142 -40.17 -17.83 -12.59
N ALA A 143 -38.90 -17.90 -13.01
CA ALA A 143 -38.25 -19.15 -13.40
C ALA A 143 -38.09 -20.13 -12.21
N GLU A 144 -37.73 -19.64 -11.02
CA GLU A 144 -37.68 -20.47 -9.80
C GLU A 144 -39.08 -20.96 -9.38
N ALA A 145 -40.12 -20.13 -9.51
CA ALA A 145 -41.48 -20.53 -9.17
C ALA A 145 -42.04 -21.63 -10.11
N VAL A 146 -41.66 -21.63 -11.39
CA VAL A 146 -42.08 -22.66 -12.37
C VAL A 146 -41.39 -24.00 -12.11
N VAL A 147 -40.11 -24.00 -11.70
CA VAL A 147 -39.33 -25.23 -11.41
C VAL A 147 -39.79 -25.94 -10.13
N VAL A 148 -40.43 -25.23 -9.19
CA VAL A 148 -40.95 -25.82 -7.94
C VAL A 148 -42.35 -26.44 -8.12
N THR A 149 -43.02 -26.20 -9.25
CA THR A 149 -44.38 -26.68 -9.54
C THR A 149 -44.48 -27.85 -10.51
N GLU A 150 -43.35 -28.43 -10.95
CA GLU A 150 -43.26 -29.73 -11.66
C GLU A 150 -42.77 -30.83 -10.73
#